data_AF-H3B1Z1-F1
#
_entry.id   AF-H3B1Z1-F1
#
_cell.length_a   1.000
_cell.length_b   1.000
_cell.length_c   1.000
_cell.angle_alpha   90.00
_cell.angle_beta   90.00
_cell.angle_gamma   90.00
#
_symmetry.space_group_name_H-M   'P 1'
#
loop_
_entity.id
_entity.type
_entity.pdbx_description
1 polymer ?
#
loop_
_entity_poly.entity_id
_entity_poly.type
_entity_poly.pdbx_seq_one_letter_code
_entity_poly.pdbx_strand_id
1 'polypeptide(L)'
;WVHIEESEVAFQSLPQALYSSSCEHPGQEVGNPFSKLLIQVWHKAHDYIGQKKYISPFMHKWKNHALSPSFCDGAFEQWYMQDIKEIGDLYNEGILIYFEQIMDKFQIPKKHFYQYLQIKHVIGAKKDGSLSAPIPFPLEFRVVKINTLYKFITQTYKNLQSFSHMTTDSSRLKWERIGIRSSYRKMEGHMPKHKKIAITNKYKLNHFKTVHDLYYTPKSFTPLVKHKINGIVVHMIWSCWKLTGFWQQVLQLVGDTLVVKLLSHLSLTVLLDTTQIQTLEKWGCRFLCLVILVVRKVIMQHWRASGPPLLSEWSKDLCTCMNLERIHYMVNLQAQIFQKNLGGPPIGFSDG
;
A
#
# COMPACT_ATOMS: atom_id res chain seq x y z
N TRP A 1 -7.38 1.52 -22.22
CA TRP A 1 -7.69 1.65 -20.78
C TRP A 1 -8.52 2.89 -20.52
N VAL A 2 -7.98 4.12 -20.64
CA VAL A 2 -8.77 5.36 -20.43
C VAL A 2 -10.04 5.41 -21.28
N HIS A 3 -9.97 5.15 -22.60
CA HIS A 3 -11.18 5.09 -23.45
C HIS A 3 -12.16 3.97 -23.09
N ILE A 4 -11.68 2.87 -22.50
CA ILE A 4 -12.56 1.78 -22.05
C ILE A 4 -13.32 2.24 -20.81
N GLU A 5 -12.63 2.87 -19.86
CA GLU A 5 -13.24 3.46 -18.67
C GLU A 5 -14.22 4.58 -19.04
N GLU A 6 -13.85 5.47 -19.97
CA GLU A 6 -14.74 6.53 -20.48
C GLU A 6 -15.99 5.99 -21.18
N SER A 7 -15.89 4.87 -21.90
CA SER A 7 -17.04 4.25 -22.57
C SER A 7 -18.02 3.55 -21.62
N GLU A 8 -17.58 3.22 -20.40
CA GLU A 8 -18.37 2.50 -19.40
C GLU A 8 -18.97 3.42 -18.32
N VAL A 9 -18.54 4.68 -18.25
CA VAL A 9 -19.21 5.70 -17.43
C VAL A 9 -20.34 6.30 -18.27
N ALA A 10 -21.54 5.73 -18.12
CA ALA A 10 -22.66 5.92 -19.04
C ALA A 10 -23.03 7.38 -19.39
N PHE A 11 -22.68 8.38 -18.58
CA PHE A 11 -23.01 9.79 -18.85
C PHE A 11 -22.04 10.84 -18.25
N GLN A 12 -20.84 10.46 -17.80
CA GLN A 12 -19.92 11.36 -17.06
C GLN A 12 -18.46 11.08 -17.42
N SER A 13 -17.61 12.11 -17.45
CA SER A 13 -16.16 11.89 -17.54
C SER A 13 -15.62 11.35 -16.20
N LEU A 14 -14.49 10.64 -16.20
CA LEU A 14 -13.88 10.14 -14.96
C LEU A 14 -13.54 11.27 -13.95
N PRO A 15 -13.01 12.45 -14.36
CA PRO A 15 -12.87 13.60 -13.47
C PRO A 15 -14.20 14.05 -12.87
N GLN A 16 -15.28 14.04 -13.66
CA GLN A 16 -16.61 14.41 -13.18
C GLN A 16 -17.10 13.45 -12.09
N ALA A 17 -16.92 12.15 -12.30
CA ALA A 17 -17.31 11.12 -11.32
C ALA A 17 -16.56 11.24 -9.97
N LEU A 18 -15.30 11.70 -9.97
CA LEU A 18 -14.50 11.91 -8.75
C LEU A 18 -15.05 13.03 -7.86
N TYR A 19 -15.68 14.04 -8.46
CA TYR A 19 -16.15 15.24 -7.77
C TYR A 19 -17.68 15.34 -7.70
N SER A 20 -18.43 14.50 -8.41
CA SER A 20 -19.90 14.42 -8.40
C SER A 20 -20.46 13.38 -7.42
N SER A 21 -19.65 12.37 -7.08
CA SER A 21 -20.06 11.27 -6.21
C SER A 21 -20.35 11.74 -4.78
N SER A 22 -21.51 11.34 -4.24
CA SER A 22 -21.81 11.53 -2.82
C SER A 22 -20.79 10.77 -1.96
N CYS A 23 -20.27 11.41 -0.90
CA CYS A 23 -19.40 10.75 0.07
C CYS A 23 -20.06 9.54 0.74
N GLU A 24 -21.40 9.47 0.76
CA GLU A 24 -22.13 8.36 1.39
C GLU A 24 -22.12 7.09 0.52
N HIS A 25 -22.16 7.23 -0.81
CA HIS A 25 -22.17 6.11 -1.77
C HIS A 25 -21.27 6.37 -3.00
N PRO A 26 -19.94 6.43 -2.82
CA PRO A 26 -19.01 6.74 -3.90
C PRO A 26 -19.01 5.68 -5.02
N GLY A 27 -19.25 6.12 -6.25
CA GLY A 27 -19.17 5.28 -7.46
C GLY A 27 -20.34 4.31 -7.66
N GLN A 28 -21.53 4.57 -7.09
CA GLN A 28 -22.72 3.73 -7.29
C GLN A 28 -23.27 3.80 -8.73
N GLU A 29 -23.02 4.92 -9.42
CA GLU A 29 -23.42 5.18 -10.80
C GLU A 29 -22.46 4.57 -11.84
N VAL A 30 -21.31 4.04 -11.39
CA VAL A 30 -20.25 3.53 -12.28
C VAL A 30 -20.29 2.01 -12.30
N GLY A 31 -20.56 1.43 -13.47
CA GLY A 31 -20.62 -0.02 -13.67
C GLY A 31 -19.24 -0.69 -13.59
N ASN A 32 -18.17 0.02 -13.98
CA ASN A 32 -16.81 -0.51 -13.98
C ASN A 32 -16.27 -0.68 -12.54
N PRO A 33 -15.85 -1.90 -12.14
CA PRO A 33 -15.34 -2.16 -10.80
C PRO A 33 -14.02 -1.42 -10.48
N PHE A 34 -13.17 -1.17 -11.48
CA PHE A 34 -11.91 -0.43 -11.31
C PHE A 34 -12.18 1.06 -11.07
N SER A 35 -12.99 1.70 -11.91
CA SER A 35 -13.37 3.10 -11.74
C SER A 35 -14.11 3.33 -10.43
N LYS A 36 -14.99 2.39 -10.04
CA LYS A 36 -15.64 2.40 -8.72
C LYS A 36 -14.63 2.32 -7.57
N LEU A 37 -13.63 1.42 -7.66
CA LEU A 37 -12.57 1.34 -6.65
C LEU A 37 -11.74 2.62 -6.58
N LEU A 38 -11.41 3.24 -7.71
CA LEU A 38 -10.67 4.50 -7.76
C LEU A 38 -11.43 5.62 -7.03
N ILE A 39 -12.72 5.78 -7.33
CA ILE A 39 -13.59 6.76 -6.65
C ILE A 39 -13.67 6.46 -5.15
N GLN A 40 -13.85 5.19 -4.76
CA GLN A 40 -13.86 4.82 -3.34
C GLN A 40 -12.54 5.14 -2.63
N VAL A 41 -11.40 4.89 -3.26
CA VAL A 41 -10.07 5.21 -2.70
C VAL A 41 -9.89 6.72 -2.58
N TRP A 42 -10.35 7.48 -3.57
CA TRP A 42 -10.33 8.94 -3.56
C TRP A 42 -11.09 9.50 -2.35
N HIS A 43 -12.36 9.14 -2.17
CA HIS A 43 -13.16 9.59 -1.03
C HIS A 43 -12.58 9.13 0.31
N LYS A 44 -12.09 7.89 0.40
CA LYS A 44 -11.41 7.40 1.62
C LYS A 44 -10.15 8.19 1.95
N ALA A 45 -9.39 8.62 0.94
CA ALA A 45 -8.20 9.44 1.15
C ALA A 45 -8.58 10.83 1.66
N HIS A 46 -9.66 11.44 1.14
CA HIS A 46 -10.21 12.71 1.63
C HIS A 46 -10.78 12.61 3.04
N ASP A 47 -11.52 11.53 3.35
CA ASP A 47 -12.00 11.25 4.71
C ASP A 47 -10.85 11.12 5.70
N TYR A 48 -9.77 10.42 5.29
CA TYR A 48 -8.60 10.19 6.12
C TYR A 48 -7.87 11.48 6.50
N ILE A 49 -7.83 12.47 5.60
CA ILE A 49 -7.26 13.80 5.87
C ILE A 49 -8.27 14.78 6.51
N GLY A 50 -9.46 14.29 6.91
CA GLY A 50 -10.48 15.07 7.61
C GLY A 50 -11.33 15.98 6.71
N GLN A 51 -11.33 15.77 5.38
CA GLN A 51 -11.95 16.66 4.40
C GLN A 51 -13.37 16.22 4.02
N LYS A 52 -14.27 16.14 5.01
CA LYS A 52 -15.63 15.62 4.81
C LYS A 52 -16.63 16.60 4.18
N LYS A 53 -16.36 17.91 4.23
CA LYS A 53 -17.38 18.94 3.93
C LYS A 53 -16.78 20.22 3.32
N TYR A 54 -16.21 20.15 2.12
CA TYR A 54 -15.74 21.38 1.47
C TYR A 54 -15.89 21.35 -0.03
N ILE A 55 -15.98 22.55 -0.60
CA ILE A 55 -16.07 22.77 -2.03
C ILE A 55 -14.69 22.74 -2.66
N SER A 56 -14.49 21.85 -3.64
CA SER A 56 -13.34 21.83 -4.53
C SER A 56 -13.55 22.78 -5.72
N PRO A 57 -12.51 23.49 -6.20
CA PRO A 57 -12.60 24.26 -7.45
C PRO A 57 -12.90 23.37 -8.67
N PHE A 58 -12.48 22.10 -8.64
CA PHE A 58 -12.63 21.15 -9.74
C PHE A 58 -14.01 20.46 -9.77
N MET A 59 -14.90 20.81 -8.84
CA MET A 59 -16.26 20.28 -8.88
C MET A 59 -16.99 20.78 -10.11
N HIS A 60 -17.52 19.85 -10.89
CA HIS A 60 -18.35 20.17 -12.04
C HIS A 60 -19.70 20.75 -11.60
N LYS A 61 -20.21 21.72 -12.38
CA LYS A 61 -21.51 22.37 -12.16
C LYS A 61 -22.69 21.59 -12.71
N TRP A 62 -22.48 20.79 -13.75
CA TRP A 62 -23.53 20.02 -14.41
C TRP A 62 -23.55 18.56 -13.92
N LYS A 63 -24.74 18.02 -13.65
CA LYS A 63 -24.96 16.65 -13.14
C LYS A 63 -24.13 16.32 -11.89
N ASN A 64 -23.97 17.28 -10.99
CA ASN A 64 -23.30 17.08 -9.72
C ASN A 64 -24.30 16.93 -8.58
N HIS A 65 -24.66 15.67 -8.29
CA HIS A 65 -25.56 15.33 -7.19
C HIS A 65 -25.03 15.78 -5.82
N ALA A 66 -23.70 15.91 -5.66
CA ALA A 66 -23.11 16.41 -4.43
C ALA A 66 -23.36 17.91 -4.19
N LEU A 67 -23.70 18.70 -5.22
CA LEU A 67 -24.02 20.13 -5.07
C LEU A 67 -25.52 20.36 -4.82
N SER A 68 -26.40 19.71 -5.60
CA SER A 68 -27.87 19.70 -5.46
C SER A 68 -28.49 18.94 -6.64
N PRO A 69 -29.64 18.25 -6.49
CA PRO A 69 -30.42 17.73 -7.61
C PRO A 69 -30.80 18.80 -8.65
N SER A 70 -30.88 20.07 -8.24
CA SER A 70 -31.19 21.22 -9.11
C SER A 70 -30.18 21.45 -10.24
N PHE A 71 -28.97 20.88 -10.14
CA PHE A 71 -27.89 21.02 -11.13
C PHE A 71 -28.03 20.11 -12.36
N CYS A 72 -29.18 19.45 -12.51
CA CYS A 72 -29.54 18.68 -13.70
C CYS A 72 -30.44 19.46 -14.69
N ASP A 73 -30.67 20.76 -14.45
CA ASP A 73 -31.45 21.62 -15.34
C ASP A 73 -30.72 21.89 -16.68
N GLY A 74 -31.49 22.04 -17.77
CA GLY A 74 -30.97 22.34 -19.11
C GLY A 74 -30.24 23.68 -19.18
N ALA A 75 -30.49 24.60 -18.25
CA ALA A 75 -29.69 25.82 -18.11
C ALA A 75 -28.22 25.52 -17.75
N PHE A 76 -27.93 24.56 -16.86
CA PHE A 76 -26.55 24.19 -16.51
C PHE A 76 -25.87 23.37 -17.61
N GLU A 77 -26.65 22.63 -18.41
CA GLU A 77 -26.14 22.01 -19.64
C GLU A 77 -25.66 23.07 -20.64
N GLN A 78 -26.43 24.15 -20.83
CA GLN A 78 -26.01 25.26 -21.68
C GLN A 78 -24.75 25.96 -21.16
N TRP A 79 -24.61 26.12 -19.83
CA TRP A 79 -23.38 26.66 -19.24
C TRP A 79 -22.18 25.74 -19.50
N TYR A 80 -22.37 24.42 -19.40
CA TYR A 80 -21.32 23.44 -19.69
C TYR A 80 -20.85 23.51 -21.15
N MET A 81 -21.78 23.68 -22.09
CA MET A 81 -21.47 23.86 -23.52
C MET A 81 -20.77 25.19 -23.84
N GLN A 82 -20.90 26.20 -22.98
CA GLN A 82 -20.21 27.50 -23.07
C GLN A 82 -18.90 27.53 -22.25
N ASP A 83 -18.29 26.36 -22.03
CA ASP A 83 -17.03 26.18 -21.28
C ASP A 83 -17.05 26.62 -19.80
N ILE A 84 -18.23 26.78 -19.21
CA ILE A 84 -18.38 26.98 -17.75
C ILE A 84 -18.54 25.61 -17.08
N LYS A 85 -17.44 24.87 -16.90
CA LYS A 85 -17.47 23.44 -16.49
C LYS A 85 -17.33 23.25 -14.98
N GLU A 86 -16.42 23.97 -14.34
CA GLU A 86 -15.97 23.75 -12.96
C GLU A 86 -16.25 24.96 -12.07
N ILE A 87 -16.46 24.77 -10.76
CA ILE A 87 -16.74 25.88 -9.83
C ILE A 87 -15.66 26.97 -9.92
N GLY A 88 -14.39 26.58 -10.13
CA GLY A 88 -13.26 27.50 -10.33
C GLY A 88 -13.48 28.53 -11.44
N ASP A 89 -14.22 28.20 -12.50
CA ASP A 89 -14.45 29.10 -13.65
C ASP A 89 -15.30 30.33 -13.29
N LEU A 90 -15.99 30.32 -12.14
CA LEU A 90 -16.76 31.45 -11.63
C LEU A 90 -15.92 32.43 -10.82
N TYR A 91 -14.62 32.24 -10.75
CA TYR A 91 -13.74 33.09 -9.97
C TYR A 91 -12.78 33.83 -10.88
N ASN A 92 -12.61 35.12 -10.59
CA ASN A 92 -11.54 35.92 -11.14
C ASN A 92 -10.75 36.51 -9.97
N GLU A 93 -9.43 36.30 -9.96
CA GLU A 93 -8.53 36.77 -8.90
C GLU A 93 -9.00 36.41 -7.47
N GLY A 94 -9.64 35.24 -7.31
CA GLY A 94 -10.11 34.77 -6.01
C GLY A 94 -11.50 35.27 -5.60
N ILE A 95 -12.14 36.12 -6.41
CA ILE A 95 -13.46 36.71 -6.16
C ILE A 95 -14.50 36.09 -7.10
N LEU A 96 -15.67 35.75 -6.57
CA LEU A 96 -16.79 35.27 -7.39
C LEU A 96 -17.23 36.37 -8.35
N ILE A 97 -17.17 36.10 -9.65
CA ILE A 97 -17.54 37.07 -10.69
C ILE A 97 -19.04 37.37 -10.66
N TYR A 98 -19.40 38.61 -10.97
CA TYR A 98 -20.81 39.03 -11.03
C TYR A 98 -21.51 38.41 -12.25
N PHE A 99 -22.84 38.29 -12.17
CA PHE A 99 -23.61 37.70 -13.27
C PHE A 99 -23.45 38.49 -14.58
N GLU A 100 -23.36 39.83 -14.54
CA GLU A 100 -23.09 40.62 -15.75
C GLU A 100 -21.80 40.19 -16.43
N GLN A 101 -20.74 39.95 -15.65
CA GLN A 101 -19.45 39.51 -16.17
C GLN A 101 -19.52 38.09 -16.75
N ILE A 102 -20.37 37.21 -16.20
CA ILE A 102 -20.61 35.87 -16.75
C ILE A 102 -21.33 35.97 -18.10
N MET A 103 -22.34 36.84 -18.18
CA MET A 103 -23.07 37.08 -19.43
C MET A 103 -22.14 37.58 -20.52
N ASP A 104 -21.29 38.56 -20.21
CA ASP A 104 -20.38 39.15 -21.19
C ASP A 104 -19.28 38.16 -21.61
N LYS A 105 -18.69 37.45 -20.65
CA LYS A 105 -17.56 36.54 -20.90
C LYS A 105 -17.97 35.24 -21.59
N PHE A 106 -19.12 34.68 -21.23
CA PHE A 106 -19.55 33.35 -21.67
C PHE A 106 -20.86 33.35 -22.46
N GLN A 107 -21.36 34.55 -22.84
CA GLN A 107 -22.56 34.73 -23.65
C GLN A 107 -23.80 34.03 -23.06
N ILE A 108 -23.90 34.04 -21.72
CA ILE A 108 -25.00 33.37 -21.00
C ILE A 108 -26.27 34.23 -21.05
N PRO A 109 -27.45 33.62 -21.33
CA PRO A 109 -28.71 34.35 -21.34
C PRO A 109 -29.08 34.98 -19.98
N LYS A 110 -29.64 36.19 -19.98
CA LYS A 110 -30.16 36.89 -18.78
C LYS A 110 -31.14 36.05 -17.95
N LYS A 111 -31.94 35.20 -18.61
CA LYS A 111 -32.88 34.28 -17.95
C LYS A 111 -32.21 33.28 -16.99
N HIS A 112 -30.89 33.09 -17.06
CA HIS A 112 -30.14 32.19 -16.19
C HIS A 112 -29.69 32.82 -14.85
N PHE A 113 -30.18 34.02 -14.52
CA PHE A 113 -29.83 34.69 -13.27
C PHE A 113 -30.20 33.84 -12.03
N TYR A 114 -31.31 33.12 -12.09
CA TYR A 114 -31.73 32.24 -11.00
C TYR A 114 -30.73 31.10 -10.76
N GLN A 115 -30.21 30.47 -11.82
CA GLN A 115 -29.20 29.42 -11.75
C GLN A 115 -27.88 29.94 -11.15
N TYR A 116 -27.51 31.19 -11.47
CA TYR A 116 -26.39 31.86 -10.82
C TYR A 116 -26.61 32.01 -9.31
N LEU A 117 -27.79 32.43 -8.87
CA LEU A 117 -28.13 32.53 -7.45
C LEU A 117 -28.11 31.16 -6.75
N GLN A 118 -28.56 30.09 -7.42
CA GLN A 118 -28.50 28.73 -6.90
C GLN A 118 -27.04 28.30 -6.62
N ILE A 119 -26.12 28.51 -7.57
CA ILE A 119 -24.69 28.21 -7.36
C ILE A 119 -24.14 29.04 -6.20
N LYS A 120 -24.39 30.35 -6.21
CA LYS A 120 -23.90 31.26 -5.18
C LYS A 120 -24.38 30.85 -3.78
N HIS A 121 -25.64 30.44 -3.66
CA HIS A 121 -26.22 29.96 -2.41
C HIS A 121 -25.55 28.67 -1.93
N VAL A 122 -25.36 27.69 -2.82
CA VAL A 122 -24.68 26.42 -2.48
C VAL A 122 -23.23 26.65 -2.07
N ILE A 123 -22.53 27.56 -2.77
CA ILE A 123 -21.16 27.95 -2.41
C ILE A 123 -21.13 28.56 -1.01
N GLY A 124 -22.01 29.52 -0.73
CA GLY A 124 -22.10 30.15 0.59
C GLY A 124 -22.44 29.15 1.69
N ALA A 125 -23.40 28.25 1.47
CA ALA A 125 -23.83 27.26 2.46
C ALA A 125 -22.72 26.27 2.87
N LYS A 126 -21.86 25.86 1.91
CA LYS A 126 -20.75 24.94 2.20
C LYS A 126 -19.45 25.61 2.65
N LYS A 127 -19.37 26.95 2.62
CA LYS A 127 -18.20 27.73 3.02
C LYS A 127 -18.51 28.70 4.17
N ASP A 128 -19.51 28.39 5.00
CA ASP A 128 -19.93 29.20 6.15
C ASP A 128 -20.15 30.69 5.79
N GLY A 129 -20.72 30.95 4.62
CA GLY A 129 -21.01 32.29 4.09
C GLY A 129 -19.89 32.93 3.27
N SER A 130 -18.71 32.31 3.15
CA SER A 130 -17.58 32.86 2.37
C SER A 130 -17.74 32.62 0.86
N LEU A 131 -17.64 33.70 0.07
CA LEU A 131 -17.62 33.67 -1.39
C LEU A 131 -16.21 33.80 -1.98
N SER A 132 -15.17 33.53 -1.19
CA SER A 132 -13.80 33.42 -1.70
C SER A 132 -13.66 32.23 -2.65
N ALA A 133 -12.66 32.21 -3.52
CA ALA A 133 -12.36 31.04 -4.35
C ALA A 133 -12.07 29.80 -3.47
N PRO A 134 -12.59 28.62 -3.83
CA PRO A 134 -12.19 27.38 -3.18
C PRO A 134 -10.72 27.06 -3.48
N ILE A 135 -9.97 26.68 -2.44
CA ILE A 135 -8.56 26.33 -2.57
C ILE A 135 -8.47 24.82 -2.84
N PRO A 136 -7.74 24.38 -3.89
CA PRO A 136 -7.47 22.97 -4.13
C PRO A 136 -6.90 22.27 -2.90
N PHE A 137 -7.39 21.08 -2.60
CA PHE A 137 -6.82 20.28 -1.54
C PHE A 137 -5.41 19.77 -1.89
N PRO A 138 -4.58 19.45 -0.88
CA PRO A 138 -3.23 18.95 -1.14
C PRO A 138 -3.16 17.71 -2.03
N LEU A 139 -4.18 16.83 -1.98
CA LEU A 139 -4.30 15.68 -2.87
C LEU A 139 -4.73 16.08 -4.28
N GLU A 140 -5.70 16.97 -4.42
CA GLU A 140 -6.18 17.48 -5.71
C GLU A 140 -5.08 18.21 -6.47
N PHE A 141 -4.37 19.12 -5.80
CA PHE A 141 -3.23 19.82 -6.39
C PHE A 141 -2.18 18.86 -6.93
N ARG A 142 -1.96 17.74 -6.22
CA ARG A 142 -1.04 16.71 -6.67
C ARG A 142 -1.55 15.99 -7.91
N VAL A 143 -2.82 15.58 -7.93
CA VAL A 143 -3.42 14.90 -9.08
C VAL A 143 -3.38 15.79 -10.33
N VAL A 144 -3.75 17.06 -10.20
CA VAL A 144 -3.71 18.03 -11.31
C VAL A 144 -2.28 18.20 -11.85
N LYS A 145 -1.27 18.14 -10.97
CA LYS A 145 0.15 18.29 -11.34
C LYS A 145 0.89 16.96 -11.51
N ILE A 146 0.19 15.85 -11.73
CA ILE A 146 0.80 14.51 -11.76
C ILE A 146 1.95 14.41 -12.79
N ASN A 147 1.82 15.08 -13.94
CA ASN A 147 2.82 15.06 -15.01
C ASN A 147 4.03 15.98 -14.77
N THR A 148 3.96 16.87 -13.78
CA THR A 148 5.04 17.83 -13.48
C THR A 148 5.73 17.56 -12.15
N LEU A 149 5.12 16.74 -11.28
CA LEU A 149 5.65 16.45 -9.96
C LEU A 149 6.64 15.27 -9.97
N TYR A 150 7.89 15.56 -9.62
CA TYR A 150 8.90 14.55 -9.36
C TYR A 150 8.52 13.63 -8.18
N LYS A 151 8.76 12.32 -8.31
CA LYS A 151 8.49 11.32 -7.25
C LYS A 151 7.06 11.40 -6.71
N PHE A 152 6.07 11.56 -7.60
CA PHE A 152 4.65 11.66 -7.26
C PHE A 152 4.22 10.67 -6.16
N ILE A 153 4.41 9.36 -6.38
CA ILE A 153 3.99 8.30 -5.43
C ILE A 153 4.61 8.51 -4.04
N THR A 154 5.94 8.65 -3.97
CA THR A 154 6.66 8.78 -2.69
C THR A 154 6.23 10.03 -1.94
N GLN A 155 6.07 11.15 -2.64
CA GLN A 155 5.70 12.39 -2.00
C GLN A 155 4.22 12.41 -1.60
N THR A 156 3.32 11.84 -2.41
CA THR A 156 1.90 11.69 -2.06
C THR A 156 1.75 10.80 -0.83
N TYR A 157 2.51 9.71 -0.75
CA TYR A 157 2.57 8.87 0.44
C TYR A 157 3.05 9.64 1.67
N LYS A 158 4.13 10.44 1.56
CA LYS A 158 4.63 11.27 2.67
C LYS A 158 3.59 12.31 3.12
N ASN A 159 2.88 12.92 2.19
CA ASN A 159 1.79 13.85 2.51
C ASN A 159 0.66 13.14 3.25
N LEU A 160 0.22 11.96 2.79
CA LEU A 160 -0.78 11.18 3.52
C LEU A 160 -0.27 10.79 4.93
N GLN A 161 1.01 10.43 5.04
CA GLN A 161 1.62 10.08 6.31
C GLN A 161 1.68 11.26 7.28
N SER A 162 1.85 12.50 6.82
CA SER A 162 1.83 13.68 7.71
C SER A 162 0.46 13.92 8.35
N PHE A 163 -0.63 13.43 7.74
CA PHE A 163 -1.97 13.45 8.34
C PHE A 163 -2.23 12.23 9.25
N SER A 164 -1.32 11.26 9.28
CA SER A 164 -1.44 10.11 10.18
C SER A 164 -1.15 10.53 11.62
N HIS A 165 -2.18 10.53 12.47
CA HIS A 165 -2.00 10.57 13.93
C HIS A 165 -1.62 9.20 14.50
N MET A 166 -1.58 8.15 13.67
CA MET A 166 -1.20 6.81 14.09
C MET A 166 0.31 6.77 14.34
N THR A 167 0.69 7.05 15.59
CA THR A 167 2.00 6.63 16.06
C THR A 167 2.06 5.10 15.98
N THR A 168 3.19 4.58 15.52
CA THR A 168 3.49 3.15 15.51
C THR A 168 3.49 2.53 16.91
N ASP A 169 3.33 3.35 17.96
CA ASP A 169 3.30 2.95 19.37
C ASP A 169 2.15 2.02 19.72
N SER A 170 0.97 2.18 19.12
CA SER A 170 -0.16 1.29 19.40
C SER A 170 0.11 -0.16 18.93
N SER A 171 0.75 -0.31 17.76
CA SER A 171 1.25 -1.59 17.27
C SER A 171 2.40 -2.09 18.13
N ARG A 172 3.36 -1.22 18.49
CA ARG A 172 4.49 -1.55 19.38
C ARG A 172 4.03 -2.10 20.74
N LEU A 173 3.04 -1.49 21.38
CA LEU A 173 2.52 -1.94 22.67
C LEU A 173 1.87 -3.33 22.59
N LYS A 174 1.20 -3.65 21.48
CA LYS A 174 0.69 -5.01 21.21
C LYS A 174 1.84 -6.03 21.10
N TRP A 175 2.99 -5.62 20.56
CA TRP A 175 4.17 -6.46 20.43
C TRP A 175 4.93 -6.71 21.72
N GLU A 176 5.04 -5.69 22.57
CA GLU A 176 5.66 -5.83 23.88
C GLU A 176 4.90 -6.86 24.74
N ARG A 177 3.57 -6.97 24.57
CA ARG A 177 2.73 -8.00 25.23
C ARG A 177 2.95 -9.42 24.72
N ILE A 178 3.39 -9.61 23.47
CA ILE A 178 3.67 -10.94 22.88
C ILE A 178 5.11 -11.39 23.22
N GLY A 179 5.83 -10.64 24.06
CA GLY A 179 7.19 -10.98 24.50
C GLY A 179 8.29 -10.44 23.58
N ILE A 180 7.97 -9.60 22.59
CA ILE A 180 8.95 -8.95 21.71
C ILE A 180 9.33 -7.59 22.30
N ARG A 181 9.84 -7.59 23.53
CA ARG A 181 9.99 -6.38 24.36
C ARG A 181 11.07 -5.40 23.88
N SER A 182 11.93 -5.78 22.93
CA SER A 182 13.13 -5.01 22.55
C SER A 182 13.41 -4.86 21.04
N SER A 183 12.52 -5.33 20.15
CA SER A 183 12.87 -5.43 18.72
C SER A 183 12.35 -4.32 17.80
N TYR A 184 11.39 -3.48 18.23
CA TYR A 184 10.80 -2.47 17.34
C TYR A 184 11.83 -1.47 16.77
N ARG A 185 12.65 -0.86 17.63
CA ARG A 185 13.71 0.08 17.19
C ARG A 185 14.81 -0.63 16.40
N LYS A 186 15.07 -1.91 16.67
CA LYS A 186 16.01 -2.71 15.87
C LYS A 186 15.45 -2.93 14.46
N MET A 187 14.13 -3.16 14.32
CA MET A 187 13.46 -3.44 13.05
C MET A 187 13.62 -2.33 12.01
N GLU A 188 13.46 -1.06 12.38
CA GLU A 188 13.68 0.08 11.47
C GLU A 188 15.09 0.07 10.89
N GLY A 189 16.09 -0.37 11.67
CA GLY A 189 17.46 -0.58 11.22
C GLY A 189 17.68 -1.86 10.38
N HIS A 190 16.81 -2.86 10.47
CA HIS A 190 16.84 -4.08 9.65
C HIS A 190 16.12 -3.91 8.31
N MET A 191 15.14 -3.02 8.22
CA MET A 191 14.30 -2.83 7.03
C MET A 191 15.08 -2.53 5.72
N PRO A 192 16.13 -1.68 5.74
CA PRO A 192 16.98 -1.44 4.57
C PRO A 192 17.81 -2.67 4.16
N LYS A 193 18.15 -3.55 5.11
CA LYS A 193 18.98 -4.73 4.87
C LYS A 193 18.22 -5.82 4.11
N HIS A 194 16.89 -5.85 4.20
CA HIS A 194 16.03 -6.83 3.52
C HIS A 194 16.14 -6.82 1.98
N LYS A 195 16.43 -5.66 1.38
CA LYS A 195 16.58 -5.54 -0.08
C LYS A 195 17.78 -6.32 -0.63
N LYS A 196 18.77 -6.61 0.22
CA LYS A 196 20.04 -7.24 -0.15
C LYS A 196 20.16 -8.72 0.24
N ILE A 197 19.14 -9.29 0.89
CA ILE A 197 19.21 -10.66 1.44
C ILE A 197 19.17 -11.72 0.33
N ALA A 198 18.24 -11.58 -0.59
CA ALA A 198 18.10 -12.43 -1.77
C ALA A 198 18.16 -11.58 -3.03
N ILE A 199 18.48 -12.17 -4.17
CA ILE A 199 18.35 -11.58 -5.49
C ILE A 199 16.89 -11.63 -5.93
N THR A 200 16.24 -12.79 -5.74
CA THR A 200 14.88 -13.04 -6.22
C THR A 200 13.84 -12.21 -5.46
N ASN A 201 13.03 -11.45 -6.19
CA ASN A 201 11.99 -10.58 -5.62
C ASN A 201 10.91 -11.36 -4.86
N LYS A 202 10.66 -12.63 -5.21
CA LYS A 202 9.74 -13.52 -4.49
C LYS A 202 10.09 -13.62 -2.99
N TYR A 203 11.35 -13.89 -2.65
CA TYR A 203 11.76 -14.02 -1.25
C TYR A 203 11.79 -12.67 -0.53
N LYS A 204 12.20 -11.59 -1.20
CA LYS A 204 12.13 -10.22 -0.65
C LYS A 204 10.69 -9.82 -0.32
N LEU A 205 9.76 -10.08 -1.24
CA LEU A 205 8.35 -9.75 -1.08
C LEU A 205 7.70 -10.58 0.02
N ASN A 206 8.00 -11.89 0.07
CA ASN A 206 7.48 -12.75 1.14
C ASN A 206 7.98 -12.29 2.51
N HIS A 207 9.27 -11.96 2.63
CA HIS A 207 9.82 -11.41 3.86
C HIS A 207 9.16 -10.08 4.25
N PHE A 208 9.03 -9.16 3.28
CA PHE A 208 8.34 -7.89 3.49
C PHE A 208 6.91 -8.09 3.96
N LYS A 209 6.14 -8.98 3.33
CA LYS A 209 4.78 -9.32 3.75
C LYS A 209 4.75 -9.92 5.14
N THR A 210 5.64 -10.86 5.46
CA THR A 210 5.76 -11.42 6.81
C THR A 210 6.00 -10.31 7.83
N VAL A 211 7.03 -9.47 7.65
CA VAL A 211 7.31 -8.36 8.57
C VAL A 211 6.14 -7.37 8.63
N HIS A 212 5.48 -7.09 7.51
CA HIS A 212 4.37 -6.14 7.49
C HIS A 212 3.09 -6.67 8.16
N ASP A 213 2.71 -7.91 7.85
CA ASP A 213 1.57 -8.60 8.45
C ASP A 213 1.81 -8.93 9.92
N LEU A 214 3.08 -9.00 10.34
CA LEU A 214 3.43 -8.95 11.74
C LEU A 214 3.16 -7.54 12.27
N TYR A 215 3.91 -6.53 11.79
CA TYR A 215 4.11 -5.29 12.55
C TYR A 215 3.08 -4.18 12.31
N TYR A 216 2.67 -4.00 11.07
CA TYR A 216 1.82 -2.87 10.67
C TYR A 216 0.35 -3.28 10.59
N THR A 217 0.08 -4.49 10.11
CA THR A 217 -1.28 -5.01 9.96
C THR A 217 -1.36 -6.44 10.51
N PRO A 218 -1.39 -6.63 11.84
CA PRO A 218 -1.58 -7.95 12.45
C PRO A 218 -2.88 -8.57 11.96
N LYS A 219 -2.79 -9.39 10.92
CA LYS A 219 -3.91 -10.15 10.38
C LYS A 219 -4.05 -11.41 11.20
N SER A 220 -5.15 -11.50 11.95
CA SER A 220 -5.59 -12.78 12.49
C SER A 220 -6.22 -13.57 11.35
N PHE A 221 -5.57 -14.65 10.93
CA PHE A 221 -6.20 -15.59 10.02
C PHE A 221 -7.26 -16.38 10.77
N THR A 222 -8.35 -16.72 10.08
CA THR A 222 -9.45 -17.54 10.63
C THR A 222 -8.88 -18.79 11.30
N PRO A 223 -9.35 -19.15 12.51
CA PRO A 223 -8.83 -20.30 13.23
C PRO A 223 -8.99 -21.55 12.37
N LEU A 224 -7.86 -22.18 12.02
CA LEU A 224 -7.89 -23.49 11.38
C LEU A 224 -8.21 -24.52 12.47
N VAL A 225 -9.27 -25.29 12.26
CA VAL A 225 -9.78 -26.35 13.16
C VAL A 225 -8.66 -27.26 13.69
N LYS A 226 -7.61 -27.47 12.88
CA LYS A 226 -6.46 -28.35 13.17
C LYS A 226 -5.45 -27.78 14.20
N HIS A 227 -5.45 -26.47 14.46
CA HIS A 227 -4.46 -25.80 15.32
C HIS A 227 -5.08 -25.15 16.57
N LYS A 228 -6.42 -25.10 16.67
CA LYS A 228 -7.20 -24.58 17.83
C LYS A 228 -6.78 -23.19 18.34
N ILE A 229 -6.03 -22.42 17.55
CA ILE A 229 -5.55 -21.07 17.88
C ILE A 229 -5.72 -20.20 16.62
N ASN A 230 -6.11 -18.94 16.81
CA ASN A 230 -6.12 -17.95 15.75
C ASN A 230 -4.73 -17.82 15.12
N GLY A 231 -4.64 -17.94 13.79
CA GLY A 231 -3.37 -17.90 13.07
C GLY A 231 -2.80 -16.49 13.07
N ILE A 232 -1.98 -16.15 14.06
CA ILE A 232 -1.10 -14.97 13.97
C ILE A 232 0.18 -15.44 13.27
N VAL A 233 0.75 -14.61 12.39
CA VAL A 233 1.95 -14.96 11.59
C VAL A 233 3.10 -15.51 12.45
N VAL A 234 3.27 -15.04 13.69
CA VAL A 234 4.25 -15.59 14.65
C VAL A 234 3.97 -17.06 14.97
N HIS A 235 2.72 -17.42 15.20
CA HIS A 235 2.33 -18.81 15.45
C HIS A 235 2.49 -19.67 14.21
N MET A 236 2.13 -19.13 13.05
CA MET A 236 2.26 -19.82 11.76
C MET A 236 3.71 -20.18 11.44
N ILE A 237 4.66 -19.34 11.85
CA ILE A 237 6.07 -19.50 11.47
C ILE A 237 6.90 -20.14 12.60
N TRP A 238 6.66 -19.80 13.86
CA TRP A 238 7.59 -20.10 14.94
C TRP A 238 6.94 -20.73 16.19
N SER A 239 5.88 -20.15 16.76
CA SER A 239 5.39 -20.61 18.07
C SER A 239 4.50 -21.87 18.02
N CYS A 240 4.27 -22.45 16.85
CA CYS A 240 3.54 -23.71 16.73
C CYS A 240 4.42 -24.89 17.16
N TRP A 241 3.96 -25.64 18.17
CA TRP A 241 4.67 -26.82 18.69
C TRP A 241 4.94 -27.90 17.62
N LYS A 242 4.08 -28.01 16.59
CA LYS A 242 4.28 -28.94 15.47
C LYS A 242 5.51 -28.60 14.63
N LEU A 243 5.98 -27.35 14.67
CA LEU A 243 7.13 -26.88 13.90
C LEU A 243 8.45 -27.01 14.67
N THR A 244 8.41 -27.27 15.98
CA THR A 244 9.62 -27.28 16.83
C THR A 244 10.65 -28.29 16.35
N GLY A 245 10.23 -29.54 16.07
CA GLY A 245 11.13 -30.58 15.56
C GLY A 245 11.73 -30.24 14.19
N PHE A 246 10.90 -29.68 13.29
CA PHE A 246 11.37 -29.26 11.97
C PHE A 246 12.41 -28.12 12.05
N TRP A 247 12.15 -27.10 12.88
CA TRP A 247 13.11 -26.02 13.11
C TRP A 247 14.43 -26.53 13.71
N GLN A 248 14.37 -27.47 14.64
CA GLN A 248 15.56 -28.07 15.25
C GLN A 248 16.40 -28.79 14.19
N GLN A 249 15.79 -29.63 13.35
CA GLN A 249 16.50 -30.35 12.29
C GLN A 249 17.18 -29.41 11.30
N VAL A 250 16.47 -28.36 10.84
CA VAL A 250 17.05 -27.39 9.89
C VAL A 250 18.20 -26.60 10.53
N LEU A 251 17.99 -26.08 11.75
CA LEU A 251 19.02 -25.27 12.43
C LEU A 251 20.23 -26.10 12.84
N GLN A 252 20.06 -27.38 13.16
CA GLN A 252 21.16 -28.30 13.42
C GLN A 252 21.99 -28.50 12.15
N LEU A 253 21.36 -28.89 11.04
CA LEU A 253 22.08 -29.11 9.77
C LEU A 253 22.86 -27.87 9.30
N VAL A 254 22.23 -26.70 9.41
CA VAL A 254 22.84 -25.43 9.03
C VAL A 254 23.92 -25.01 10.03
N GLY A 255 23.71 -25.28 11.32
CA GLY A 255 24.68 -25.05 12.38
C GLY A 255 25.94 -25.90 12.19
N ASP A 256 25.78 -27.17 11.82
CA ASP A 256 26.88 -28.09 11.52
C ASP A 256 27.66 -27.61 10.28
N THR A 257 26.96 -27.14 9.24
CA THR A 257 27.57 -26.57 8.02
C THR A 257 28.35 -25.29 8.31
N LEU A 258 27.83 -24.44 9.19
CA LEU A 258 28.45 -23.17 9.55
C LEU A 258 29.41 -23.27 10.73
N VAL A 259 29.53 -24.45 11.35
CA VAL A 259 30.29 -24.71 12.58
C VAL A 259 29.89 -23.74 13.72
N VAL A 260 28.58 -23.51 13.87
CA VAL A 260 28.01 -22.61 14.88
C VAL A 260 26.76 -23.23 15.52
N LYS A 261 26.66 -23.14 16.84
CA LYS A 261 25.45 -23.54 17.57
C LYS A 261 24.32 -22.54 17.32
N LEU A 262 23.32 -22.95 16.54
CA LEU A 262 22.12 -22.14 16.26
C LEU A 262 20.98 -22.53 17.20
N LEU A 263 20.32 -21.53 17.79
CA LEU A 263 19.12 -21.71 18.60
C LEU A 263 17.93 -21.05 17.90
N SER A 264 16.78 -21.73 17.91
CA SER A 264 15.53 -21.17 17.39
C SER A 264 15.03 -20.07 18.32
N HIS A 265 15.29 -18.83 17.95
CA HIS A 265 14.78 -17.66 18.64
C HIS A 265 14.03 -16.77 17.66
N LEU A 266 12.99 -16.09 18.16
CA LEU A 266 12.08 -15.30 17.34
C LEU A 266 12.80 -14.21 16.51
N SER A 267 13.84 -13.58 17.06
CA SER A 267 14.60 -12.55 16.34
C SER A 267 15.27 -13.10 15.08
N LEU A 268 15.84 -14.31 15.13
CA LEU A 268 16.42 -14.95 13.95
C LEU A 268 15.33 -15.50 13.03
N THR A 269 14.42 -16.31 13.57
CA THR A 269 13.43 -17.05 12.79
C THR A 269 12.35 -16.17 12.18
N VAL A 270 12.11 -14.96 12.69
CA VAL A 270 11.11 -14.01 12.18
C VAL A 270 11.71 -12.68 11.69
N LEU A 271 12.75 -12.15 12.33
CA LEU A 271 13.35 -10.86 11.92
C LEU A 271 14.61 -10.97 11.07
N LEU A 272 15.16 -12.18 10.93
CA LEU A 272 16.48 -12.40 10.31
C LEU A 272 17.58 -11.58 11.00
N ASP A 273 17.45 -11.40 12.31
CA ASP A 273 18.47 -10.72 13.11
C ASP A 273 19.60 -11.70 13.44
N THR A 274 20.75 -11.52 12.80
CA THR A 274 21.96 -12.31 13.04
C THR A 274 22.94 -11.63 14.00
N THR A 275 22.57 -10.49 14.62
CA THR A 275 23.49 -9.72 15.48
C THR A 275 23.95 -10.46 16.72
N GLN A 276 23.17 -11.45 17.19
CA GLN A 276 23.52 -12.30 18.33
C GLN A 276 24.52 -13.41 17.95
N ILE A 277 24.81 -13.59 16.66
CA ILE A 277 25.69 -14.64 16.15
C ILE A 277 27.01 -13.99 15.73
N GLN A 278 27.83 -13.66 16.71
CA GLN A 278 29.07 -12.89 16.52
C GLN A 278 30.16 -13.67 15.78
N THR A 279 30.06 -15.00 15.76
CA THR A 279 31.07 -15.90 15.16
C THR A 279 30.95 -16.04 13.65
N LEU A 280 29.86 -15.59 13.02
CA LEU A 280 29.64 -15.76 11.58
C LEU A 280 30.21 -14.61 10.77
N GLU A 281 30.97 -14.97 9.74
CA GLU A 281 31.35 -14.04 8.68
C GLU A 281 30.13 -13.51 7.91
N LYS A 282 30.33 -12.43 7.15
CA LYS A 282 29.26 -11.77 6.38
C LYS A 282 28.54 -12.73 5.42
N TRP A 283 29.26 -13.67 4.80
CA TRP A 283 28.66 -14.66 3.91
C TRP A 283 27.79 -15.65 4.69
N GLY A 284 28.25 -16.13 5.85
CA GLY A 284 27.51 -17.05 6.71
C GLY A 284 26.21 -16.43 7.22
N CYS A 285 26.27 -15.14 7.62
CA CYS A 285 25.07 -14.38 7.97
C CYS A 285 24.07 -14.29 6.80
N ARG A 286 24.54 -14.04 5.57
CA ARG A 286 23.66 -13.95 4.39
C ARG A 286 23.06 -15.31 4.04
N PHE A 287 23.87 -16.36 4.03
CA PHE A 287 23.43 -17.72 3.79
C PHE A 287 22.37 -18.14 4.81
N LEU A 288 22.61 -17.90 6.10
CA LEU A 288 21.64 -18.16 7.17
C LEU A 288 20.32 -17.40 6.95
N CYS A 289 20.39 -16.14 6.53
CA CYS A 289 19.18 -15.39 6.20
C CYS A 289 18.39 -16.03 5.04
N LEU A 290 19.08 -16.49 3.99
CA LEU A 290 18.45 -17.17 2.86
C LEU A 290 17.81 -18.49 3.27
N VAL A 291 18.52 -19.31 4.06
CA VAL A 291 17.99 -20.54 4.66
C VAL A 291 16.67 -20.27 5.35
N ILE A 292 16.64 -19.29 6.27
CA ILE A 292 15.44 -18.98 7.06
C ILE A 292 14.30 -18.49 6.16
N LEU A 293 14.58 -17.71 5.12
CA LEU A 293 13.57 -17.28 4.16
C LEU A 293 12.93 -18.46 3.42
N VAL A 294 13.74 -19.46 3.04
CA VAL A 294 13.25 -20.67 2.39
C VAL A 294 12.44 -21.51 3.38
N VAL A 295 12.92 -21.70 4.61
CA VAL A 295 12.16 -22.41 5.67
C VAL A 295 10.78 -21.80 5.86
N ARG A 296 10.69 -20.48 6.01
CA ARG A 296 9.40 -19.78 6.17
C ARG A 296 8.46 -20.00 5.00
N LYS A 297 8.97 -19.94 3.76
CA LYS A 297 8.17 -20.19 2.56
C LYS A 297 7.53 -21.57 2.63
N VAL A 298 8.34 -22.60 2.94
CA VAL A 298 7.91 -23.99 2.98
C VAL A 298 6.92 -24.25 4.13
N ILE A 299 7.16 -23.68 5.31
CA ILE A 299 6.21 -23.72 6.44
C ILE A 299 4.87 -23.09 6.06
N MET A 300 4.89 -21.91 5.45
CA MET A 300 3.66 -21.19 5.09
C MET A 300 2.86 -21.93 4.01
N GLN A 301 3.53 -22.65 3.10
CA GLN A 301 2.86 -23.52 2.12
C GLN A 301 2.13 -24.70 2.78
N HIS A 302 2.71 -25.25 3.85
CA HIS A 302 2.15 -26.38 4.59
C HIS A 302 1.26 -25.99 5.77
N TRP A 303 1.01 -24.71 6.01
CA TRP A 303 0.26 -24.28 7.19
C TRP A 303 -1.16 -24.85 7.28
N ARG A 304 -1.78 -25.20 6.14
CA ARG A 304 -3.10 -25.86 6.09
C ARG A 304 -3.03 -27.39 6.14
N ALA A 305 -1.84 -27.96 5.98
CA ALA A 305 -1.60 -29.40 6.01
C ALA A 305 -1.71 -29.93 7.45
N SER A 306 -1.78 -31.26 7.59
CA SER A 306 -1.96 -31.91 8.89
C SER A 306 -0.67 -32.00 9.72
N GLY A 307 0.49 -31.98 9.05
CA GLY A 307 1.83 -32.09 9.63
C GLY A 307 2.81 -31.02 9.14
N PRO A 308 4.01 -30.94 9.74
CA PRO A 308 5.07 -30.04 9.29
C PRO A 308 5.61 -30.44 7.91
N PRO A 309 6.32 -29.54 7.21
CA PRO A 309 6.99 -29.88 5.97
C PRO A 309 8.08 -30.94 6.15
N LEU A 310 8.43 -31.62 5.05
CA LEU A 310 9.56 -32.54 5.02
C LEU A 310 10.89 -31.79 4.86
N LEU A 311 11.97 -32.32 5.44
CA LEU A 311 13.31 -31.75 5.30
C LEU A 311 13.79 -31.75 3.84
N SER A 312 13.42 -32.78 3.07
CA SER A 312 13.73 -32.91 1.64
C SER A 312 13.05 -31.85 0.77
N GLU A 313 11.84 -31.43 1.13
CA GLU A 313 11.14 -30.35 0.42
C GLU A 313 11.85 -29.01 0.64
N TRP A 314 12.28 -28.75 1.88
CA TRP A 314 13.05 -27.55 2.19
C TRP A 314 14.43 -27.55 1.51
N SER A 315 15.17 -28.66 1.53
CA SER A 315 16.50 -28.74 0.91
C SER A 315 16.40 -28.52 -0.60
N LYS A 316 15.41 -29.12 -1.27
CA LYS A 316 15.14 -28.91 -2.71
C LYS A 316 14.85 -27.44 -3.03
N ASP A 317 14.01 -26.80 -2.22
CA ASP A 317 13.68 -25.38 -2.38
C ASP A 317 14.90 -24.47 -2.12
N LEU A 318 15.76 -24.85 -1.18
CA LEU A 318 17.00 -24.13 -0.87
C LEU A 318 18.02 -24.27 -2.01
N CYS A 319 18.23 -25.48 -2.53
CA CYS A 319 19.08 -25.71 -3.70
C CYS A 319 18.59 -24.90 -4.91
N THR A 320 17.28 -24.86 -5.15
CA THR A 320 16.69 -24.03 -6.20
C THR A 320 16.99 -22.54 -5.98
N CYS A 321 16.83 -22.05 -4.75
CA CYS A 321 17.16 -20.67 -4.39
C CYS A 321 18.64 -20.36 -4.62
N MET A 322 19.54 -21.23 -4.17
CA MET A 322 20.99 -21.06 -4.32
C MET A 322 21.43 -21.11 -5.78
N ASN A 323 20.82 -21.96 -6.59
CA ASN A 323 21.07 -22.02 -8.03
C ASN A 323 20.68 -20.71 -8.73
N LEU A 324 19.54 -20.13 -8.37
CA LEU A 324 19.11 -18.83 -8.90
C LEU A 324 20.06 -17.70 -8.48
N GLU A 325 20.53 -17.69 -7.23
CA GLU A 325 21.57 -16.74 -6.80
C GLU A 325 22.83 -16.92 -7.64
N ARG A 326 23.32 -18.16 -7.80
CA ARG A 326 24.54 -18.48 -8.57
C ARG A 326 24.44 -18.02 -10.02
N ILE A 327 23.35 -18.36 -10.71
CA ILE A 327 23.12 -17.97 -12.12
C ILE A 327 23.17 -16.45 -12.28
N HIS A 328 22.50 -15.70 -11.41
CA HIS A 328 22.49 -14.25 -11.50
C HIS A 328 23.89 -13.62 -11.38
N TYR A 329 24.71 -14.11 -10.45
CA TYR A 329 26.09 -13.62 -10.33
C TYR A 329 26.97 -14.05 -11.52
N MET A 330 26.76 -15.24 -12.07
CA MET A 330 27.48 -15.71 -13.26
C MET A 330 27.14 -14.86 -14.49
N VAL A 331 25.84 -14.60 -14.72
CA VAL A 331 25.35 -13.77 -15.85
C VAL A 331 25.88 -12.34 -15.76
N ASN A 332 26.00 -11.79 -14.55
CA ASN A 332 26.53 -10.44 -14.34
C ASN A 332 28.06 -10.37 -14.28
N LEU A 333 28.79 -11.43 -14.66
CA LEU A 333 30.26 -11.51 -14.59
C LEU A 333 30.84 -11.27 -13.19
N GLN A 334 30.06 -11.59 -12.16
CA GLN A 334 30.37 -11.38 -10.74
C GLN A 334 30.52 -12.70 -9.98
N ALA A 335 31.01 -13.76 -10.65
CA ALA A 335 31.18 -15.09 -10.05
C ALA A 335 32.08 -15.08 -8.80
N GLN A 336 33.12 -14.24 -8.79
CA GLN A 336 33.99 -14.04 -7.62
C GLN A 336 33.23 -13.44 -6.41
N ILE A 337 32.23 -12.58 -6.68
CA ILE A 337 31.38 -11.98 -5.65
C ILE A 337 30.41 -13.01 -5.09
N PHE A 338 29.93 -13.96 -5.91
CA PHE A 338 29.15 -15.09 -5.42
C PHE A 338 29.97 -15.93 -4.45
N GLN A 339 31.21 -16.31 -4.81
CA GLN A 339 32.07 -17.08 -3.92
C GLN A 339 32.32 -16.35 -2.60
N LYS A 340 32.63 -15.05 -2.67
CA LYS A 340 32.84 -14.20 -1.49
C LYS A 340 31.59 -14.02 -0.60
N ASN A 341 30.39 -14.00 -1.18
CA ASN A 341 29.16 -13.68 -0.45
C ASN A 341 28.33 -14.91 -0.05
N LEU A 342 28.49 -16.04 -0.74
CA LEU A 342 27.64 -17.22 -0.63
C LEU A 342 28.36 -18.55 -0.95
N GLY A 343 29.59 -18.54 -1.46
CA GLY A 343 30.34 -19.75 -1.81
C GLY A 343 31.21 -20.28 -0.70
N GLY A 344 30.63 -20.45 0.49
CA GLY A 344 31.23 -21.25 1.57
C GLY A 344 31.47 -22.71 1.15
N PRO A 345 31.95 -23.58 2.07
CA PRO A 345 32.25 -24.98 1.75
C PRO A 345 31.06 -25.67 1.06
N PRO A 346 31.32 -26.59 0.12
CA PRO A 346 30.27 -27.26 -0.63
C PRO A 346 29.30 -27.93 0.34
N ILE A 347 28.03 -27.51 0.28
CA ILE A 347 26.98 -28.07 1.11
C ILE A 347 26.66 -29.44 0.54
N GLY A 348 27.25 -30.48 1.13
CA GLY A 348 26.91 -31.86 0.86
C GLY A 348 25.53 -32.15 1.42
N PHE A 349 24.47 -31.84 0.68
CA PHE A 349 23.21 -32.54 0.85
C PHE A 349 23.42 -33.92 0.23
N SER A 350 23.83 -34.89 1.06
CA SER A 350 23.80 -36.29 0.68
C SER A 350 22.36 -36.64 0.29
N ASP A 351 22.15 -37.02 -0.97
CA ASP A 351 20.90 -37.61 -1.42
C ASP A 351 20.64 -38.87 -0.57
N GLY A 352 19.65 -38.76 0.31
CA GLY A 352 19.12 -39.84 1.14
C GLY A 352 17.63 -39.96 0.93
#